data_AF-X8DFA0-F1
#
_entry.id   AF-X8DFA0-F1
#
_cell.length_a   1.000
_cell.length_b   1.000
_cell.length_c   1.000
_cell.angle_alpha   90.00
_cell.angle_beta   90.00
_cell.angle_gamma   90.00
#
_symmetry.space_group_name_H-M   'P 1'
#
loop_
_entity.id
_entity.type
_entity.pdbx_description
1 polymer ?
#
loop_
_entity_poly.entity_id
_entity_poly.type
_entity_poly.pdbx_seq_one_letter_code
_entity_poly.pdbx_strand_id
1 'polypeptide(L)'
;MVVTHRYKPTLAVEVGAFGLATVGGFVLGRLDHSTLHVGPATFYVVMNLLTTLFLAYFVTRLWTIGAKHLAGWAALVTAAGTAIAVTYDFFPFPFDDQLRAIFYTAALTTWGAQGLVYYLAYRAMHAHNMSSGAKPEQKVTALS
;
A
#
# COMPACT_ATOMS: atom_id res chain seq x y z
N MET A 1 -7.68 -3.88 -6.75
CA MET A 1 -8.69 -4.97 -6.68
C MET A 1 -8.83 -5.76 -7.98
N VAL A 2 -8.70 -5.12 -9.14
CA VAL A 2 -8.72 -5.81 -10.45
C VAL A 2 -7.68 -6.91 -10.56
N VAL A 3 -6.47 -6.64 -10.08
CA VAL A 3 -5.36 -7.56 -10.29
C VAL A 3 -5.26 -8.64 -9.20
N THR A 4 -5.83 -8.41 -8.02
CA THR A 4 -5.89 -9.42 -6.94
C THR A 4 -7.16 -10.26 -6.97
N HIS A 5 -8.31 -9.66 -7.30
CA HIS A 5 -9.66 -10.25 -7.21
C HIS A 5 -10.50 -10.09 -8.49
N ARG A 6 -9.95 -9.55 -9.59
CA ARG A 6 -10.69 -9.23 -10.83
C ARG A 6 -11.83 -8.22 -10.67
N TYR A 7 -11.98 -7.62 -9.49
CA TYR A 7 -12.97 -6.60 -9.21
C TYR A 7 -12.52 -5.24 -9.76
N LYS A 8 -13.27 -4.70 -10.73
CA LYS A 8 -13.17 -3.30 -11.19
C LYS A 8 -14.10 -2.45 -10.32
N PRO A 9 -13.56 -1.56 -9.45
CA PRO A 9 -14.39 -0.60 -8.75
C PRO A 9 -15.18 0.25 -9.74
N THR A 10 -16.40 0.64 -9.37
CA THR A 10 -17.16 1.61 -10.15
C THR A 10 -16.56 3.01 -9.93
N LEU A 11 -16.76 3.93 -10.88
CA LEU A 11 -16.30 5.33 -10.75
C LEU A 11 -16.80 5.98 -9.45
N ALA A 12 -18.02 5.64 -9.02
CA ALA A 12 -18.59 6.11 -7.76
C ALA A 12 -17.79 5.63 -6.53
N VAL A 13 -17.28 4.40 -6.53
CA VAL A 13 -16.43 3.89 -5.45
C VAL A 13 -15.08 4.59 -5.44
N GLU A 14 -14.50 4.87 -6.61
CA GLU A 14 -13.22 5.58 -6.72
C GLU A 14 -13.36 7.02 -6.23
N VAL A 15 -14.33 7.77 -6.75
CA VAL A 15 -14.61 9.16 -6.33
C VAL A 15 -15.02 9.22 -4.86
N GLY A 16 -15.85 8.26 -4.41
CA GLY A 16 -16.27 8.16 -3.02
C GLY A 16 -15.09 7.92 -2.07
N ALA A 17 -14.17 7.02 -2.41
CA ALA A 17 -12.98 6.76 -1.61
C ALA A 17 -12.06 7.99 -1.53
N PHE A 18 -11.83 8.68 -2.65
CA PHE A 18 -11.05 9.93 -2.66
C PHE A 18 -11.72 11.05 -1.87
N GLY A 19 -13.04 11.20 -2.00
CA GLY A 19 -13.82 12.17 -1.25
C GLY A 19 -13.77 11.88 0.25
N LEU A 20 -13.97 10.63 0.65
CA LEU A 20 -13.91 10.19 2.04
C LEU A 20 -12.52 10.42 2.64
N ALA A 21 -11.46 10.09 1.90
CA ALA A 21 -10.08 10.33 2.33
C ALA A 21 -9.80 11.84 2.50
N THR A 22 -10.29 12.67 1.57
CA THR A 22 -10.13 14.13 1.62
C THR A 22 -10.84 14.73 2.83
N VAL A 23 -12.10 14.34 3.05
CA VAL A 23 -12.89 14.78 4.21
C VAL A 23 -12.26 14.29 5.50
N GLY A 24 -11.86 13.02 5.57
CA GLY A 24 -11.17 12.45 6.72
C GLY A 24 -9.89 13.21 7.05
N GLY A 25 -9.07 13.52 6.04
CA GLY A 25 -7.86 14.34 6.20
C GLY A 25 -8.17 15.74 6.73
N PHE A 26 -9.19 16.41 6.20
CA PHE A 26 -9.63 17.73 6.68
C PHE A 26 -10.17 17.71 8.12
N VAL A 27 -10.91 16.66 8.49
CA VAL A 27 -11.47 16.52 9.84
C VAL A 27 -10.36 16.23 10.85
N LEU A 28 -9.46 15.28 10.53
CA LEU A 28 -8.33 14.92 11.40
C LEU A 28 -7.32 16.07 11.53
N GLY A 29 -7.06 16.82 10.46
CA GLY A 29 -6.13 17.96 10.49
C GLY A 29 -6.62 19.16 11.31
N ARG A 30 -7.90 19.20 11.67
CA ARG A 30 -8.46 20.23 12.58
C ARG A 30 -8.42 19.82 14.06
N LEU A 31 -8.10 18.57 14.37
CA LEU A 31 -7.96 18.14 15.75
C LEU A 31 -6.66 18.71 16.32
N ASP A 32 -6.78 19.47 17.40
CA ASP A 32 -5.65 20.09 18.07
C ASP A 32 -4.74 19.00 18.62
N HIS A 33 -3.52 18.91 18.08
CA HIS A 33 -2.59 17.82 18.40
C HIS A 33 -2.23 17.85 19.90
N SER A 34 -2.34 19.00 20.56
CA SER A 34 -2.04 19.17 21.98
C SER A 34 -2.99 18.46 22.96
N THR A 35 -4.26 18.27 22.60
CA THR A 35 -5.30 17.73 23.51
C THR A 35 -5.80 16.35 23.13
N LEU A 36 -5.62 15.93 21.87
CA LEU A 36 -6.19 14.68 21.35
C LEU A 36 -5.16 13.69 20.81
N HIS A 37 -3.87 13.78 21.14
CA HIS A 37 -2.79 12.91 20.63
C HIS A 37 -3.17 11.44 20.42
N VAL A 38 -3.90 10.82 21.36
CA VAL A 38 -4.27 9.40 21.30
C VAL A 38 -5.26 9.09 20.16
N GLY A 39 -6.19 9.99 19.83
CA GLY A 39 -7.25 9.74 18.84
C GLY A 39 -6.73 9.61 17.41
N PRO A 40 -6.14 10.68 16.83
CA PRO A 40 -5.55 10.65 15.49
C PRO A 40 -4.39 9.65 15.38
N ALA A 41 -3.51 9.57 16.38
CA ALA A 41 -2.42 8.60 16.35
C ALA A 41 -2.95 7.16 16.28
N THR A 42 -3.94 6.80 17.11
CA THR A 42 -4.57 5.47 17.06
C THR A 42 -5.21 5.21 15.70
N PHE A 43 -5.90 6.20 15.13
CA PHE A 43 -6.46 6.07 13.78
C PHE A 43 -5.37 5.78 12.74
N TYR A 44 -4.26 6.53 12.75
CA TYR A 44 -3.16 6.34 11.81
C TYR A 44 -2.50 4.97 11.94
N VAL A 45 -2.23 4.45 13.15
CA VAL A 45 -1.70 3.08 13.29
C VAL A 45 -2.73 2.01 12.92
N VAL A 46 -4.02 2.17 13.23
CA VAL A 46 -5.03 1.20 12.79
C VAL A 46 -5.08 1.16 11.26
N MET A 47 -5.09 2.32 10.59
CA MET A 47 -5.07 2.38 9.13
C MET A 47 -3.78 1.81 8.55
N ASN A 48 -2.63 2.09 9.18
CA ASN A 48 -1.35 1.53 8.79
C ASN A 48 -1.35 0.00 8.94
N LEU A 49 -1.86 -0.55 10.05
CA LEU A 49 -1.96 -1.98 10.29
C LEU A 49 -2.85 -2.67 9.25
N LEU A 50 -4.04 -2.13 8.98
CA LEU A 50 -4.94 -2.65 7.96
C LEU A 50 -4.28 -2.63 6.57
N THR A 51 -3.56 -1.55 6.26
CA THR A 51 -2.82 -1.41 5.01
C THR A 51 -1.70 -2.45 4.92
N THR A 52 -0.93 -2.65 5.99
CA THR A 52 0.15 -3.64 6.06
C THR A 52 -0.37 -5.06 5.92
N LEU A 53 -1.52 -5.40 6.53
CA LEU A 53 -2.17 -6.70 6.35
C LEU A 53 -2.59 -6.94 4.88
N PHE A 54 -3.18 -5.93 4.24
CA PHE A 54 -3.51 -6.00 2.83
C PHE A 54 -2.25 -6.18 1.95
N LEU A 55 -1.18 -5.46 2.25
CA LEU A 55 0.09 -5.56 1.51
C LEU A 55 0.78 -6.90 1.74
N ALA A 56 0.71 -7.49 2.94
CA ALA A 56 1.18 -8.84 3.22
C ALA A 56 0.41 -9.85 2.36
N TYR A 57 -0.92 -9.76 2.28
CA TYR A 57 -1.70 -10.56 1.35
C TYR A 57 -1.26 -10.35 -0.11
N PHE A 58 -1.04 -9.10 -0.55
CA PHE A 58 -0.56 -8.80 -1.90
C PHE A 58 0.80 -9.44 -2.20
N VAL A 59 1.72 -9.42 -1.23
CA VAL A 59 3.02 -10.11 -1.30
C VAL A 59 2.84 -11.62 -1.45
N THR A 60 1.96 -12.25 -0.67
CA THR A 60 1.70 -13.69 -0.81
C THR A 60 1.18 -14.02 -2.21
N ARG A 61 0.30 -13.18 -2.78
CA ARG A 61 -0.19 -13.35 -4.15
C ARG A 61 0.94 -13.23 -5.17
N LEU A 62 1.82 -12.24 -5.07
CA LEU A 62 3.00 -12.11 -5.93
C LEU A 62 3.90 -13.35 -5.86
N TRP A 63 4.08 -13.89 -4.66
CA TRP A 63 4.86 -15.10 -4.45
C TRP A 63 4.24 -16.30 -5.17
N THR A 64 2.93 -16.48 -5.05
CA THR A 64 2.21 -17.61 -5.67
C THR A 64 2.26 -17.60 -7.20
N ILE A 65 2.31 -16.42 -7.83
CA ILE A 65 2.41 -16.29 -9.29
C ILE A 65 3.86 -16.38 -9.81
N GLY A 66 4.83 -16.66 -8.93
CA GLY A 66 6.26 -16.81 -9.27
C GLY A 66 7.07 -15.51 -9.29
N ALA A 67 6.46 -14.35 -9.03
CA ALA A 67 7.13 -13.04 -9.00
C ALA A 67 7.90 -12.80 -7.69
N LYS A 68 8.74 -13.76 -7.26
CA LYS A 68 9.37 -13.79 -5.93
C LYS A 68 10.27 -12.58 -5.64
N HIS A 69 11.02 -12.10 -6.63
CA HIS A 69 11.87 -10.91 -6.46
C HIS A 69 11.03 -9.66 -6.14
N LEU A 70 9.95 -9.44 -6.88
CA LEU A 70 9.03 -8.33 -6.63
C LEU A 70 8.26 -8.51 -5.31
N ALA A 71 7.92 -9.74 -4.94
CA ALA A 71 7.33 -10.05 -3.64
C ALA A 71 8.28 -9.67 -2.49
N GLY A 72 9.57 -10.02 -2.61
CA GLY A 72 10.59 -9.67 -1.62
C GLY A 72 10.78 -8.16 -1.47
N TRP A 73 10.90 -7.44 -2.60
CA TRP A 73 10.98 -5.97 -2.56
C TRP A 73 9.72 -5.35 -1.98
N ALA A 74 8.53 -5.82 -2.38
CA ALA A 74 7.26 -5.33 -1.86
C ALA A 74 7.15 -5.54 -0.34
N ALA A 75 7.60 -6.69 0.17
CA ALA A 75 7.66 -6.95 1.61
C ALA A 75 8.62 -5.97 2.32
N LEU A 76 9.82 -5.79 1.76
CA LEU A 76 10.85 -4.91 2.34
C LEU A 76 10.38 -3.46 2.44
N VAL A 77 9.86 -2.89 1.33
CA VAL A 77 9.40 -1.49 1.34
C VAL A 77 8.16 -1.30 2.22
N THR A 78 7.31 -2.32 2.36
CA THR A 78 6.17 -2.32 3.29
C THR A 78 6.63 -2.30 4.74
N ALA A 79 7.61 -3.14 5.09
CA ALA A 79 8.18 -3.20 6.42
C ALA A 79 8.88 -1.88 6.79
N ALA A 80 9.66 -1.32 5.86
CA ALA A 80 10.32 -0.03 6.06
C ALA A 80 9.31 1.11 6.25
N GLY A 81 8.26 1.19 5.42
CA GLY A 81 7.20 2.20 5.56
C GLY A 81 6.43 2.06 6.88
N THR A 82 6.13 0.83 7.29
CA THR A 82 5.48 0.54 8.59
C THR A 82 6.36 0.99 9.75
N ALA A 83 7.66 0.70 9.71
CA ALA A 83 8.60 1.11 10.74
C ALA A 83 8.69 2.64 10.85
N ILE A 84 8.75 3.35 9.72
CA ILE A 84 8.74 4.82 9.68
C ILE A 84 7.45 5.37 10.29
N ALA A 85 6.28 4.84 9.91
CA ALA A 85 4.98 5.30 10.42
C ALA A 85 4.85 5.11 11.94
N VAL A 86 5.15 3.91 12.46
CA VAL A 86 5.09 3.62 13.89
C VAL A 86 6.04 4.52 14.68
N THR A 87 7.25 4.72 14.17
CA THR A 87 8.25 5.53 14.84
C THR A 87 7.86 7.01 14.85
N TYR A 88 7.32 7.52 13.74
CA TYR A 88 6.85 8.90 13.64
C TYR A 88 5.64 9.19 14.54
N ASP A 89 4.65 8.30 14.55
CA ASP A 89 3.36 8.53 15.22
C ASP A 89 3.41 8.30 16.74
N PHE A 90 4.22 7.34 17.22
CA PHE A 90 4.21 6.91 18.64
C PHE A 90 5.50 7.19 19.39
N PHE A 91 6.62 7.34 18.69
CA PHE A 91 7.92 7.57 19.28
C PHE A 91 8.55 8.82 18.67
N PRO A 92 7.91 10.01 18.80
CA PRO A 92 8.49 11.24 18.30
C PRO A 92 9.84 11.44 18.98
N PHE A 93 10.90 11.21 18.22
CA PHE A 93 12.24 11.30 18.74
C PHE A 93 12.52 12.73 19.18
N PRO A 94 13.24 12.93 20.28
CA PRO A 94 13.73 14.24 20.72
C PRO A 94 14.88 14.67 19.80
N PHE A 95 14.60 14.95 18.53
CA PHE A 95 15.64 15.28 17.56
C PHE A 95 16.02 16.76 17.63
N ASP A 96 17.31 17.01 17.82
CA ASP A 96 18.02 18.17 17.26
C ASP A 96 17.85 18.19 15.72
N ASP A 97 17.79 19.37 15.11
CA ASP A 97 17.27 19.59 13.75
C ASP A 97 17.97 18.73 12.66
N GLN A 98 19.23 18.33 12.87
CA GLN A 98 19.99 17.50 11.92
C GLN A 98 19.42 16.09 11.73
N LEU A 99 19.00 15.42 12.80
CA LEU A 99 18.47 14.05 12.72
C LEU A 99 17.09 14.02 12.05
N ARG A 100 16.36 15.13 12.13
CA ARG A 100 15.04 15.30 11.51
C ARG A 100 15.13 15.31 9.98
N ALA A 101 16.14 15.97 9.41
CA ALA A 101 16.36 15.99 7.96
C ALA A 101 16.71 14.60 7.40
N ILE A 102 17.54 13.84 8.11
CA ILE A 102 17.90 12.47 7.74
C ILE A 102 16.67 11.57 7.78
N PHE A 103 15.86 11.67 8.84
CA PHE A 103 14.63 10.93 8.98
C PHE A 103 13.66 11.19 7.82
N TYR A 104 13.37 12.45 7.49
CA TYR A 104 12.47 12.78 6.39
C TYR A 104 13.01 12.36 5.03
N THR A 105 14.32 12.42 4.83
CA THR A 105 14.96 11.91 3.60
C THR A 105 14.75 10.41 3.47
N ALA A 106 14.97 9.65 4.55
CA ALA A 106 14.72 8.21 4.57
C ALA A 106 13.24 7.87 4.38
N ALA A 107 12.34 8.65 4.98
CA ALA A 107 10.89 8.51 4.84
C ALA A 107 10.44 8.71 3.39
N LEU A 108 10.81 9.85 2.78
CA LEU A 108 10.48 10.16 1.40
C LEU A 108 11.08 9.16 0.41
N THR A 109 12.31 8.71 0.66
CA THR A 109 12.96 7.66 -0.14
C THR A 109 12.19 6.35 -0.06
N THR A 110 11.75 5.96 1.14
CA THR A 110 10.96 4.75 1.35
C THR A 110 9.61 4.83 0.66
N TRP A 111 8.88 5.94 0.81
CA TRP A 111 7.58 6.13 0.15
C TRP A 111 7.71 6.20 -1.38
N GLY A 112 8.76 6.82 -1.90
CA GLY A 112 9.08 6.80 -3.32
C GLY A 112 9.38 5.39 -3.84
N ALA A 113 10.18 4.62 -3.10
CA ALA A 113 10.47 3.23 -3.41
C ALA A 113 9.21 2.34 -3.35
N GLN A 114 8.32 2.56 -2.37
CA GLN A 114 7.01 1.90 -2.30
C GLN A 114 6.20 2.14 -3.57
N GLY A 115 6.10 3.39 -4.03
CA GLY A 115 5.40 3.73 -5.27
C GLY A 115 5.93 2.95 -6.49
N LEU A 116 7.25 2.94 -6.68
CA LEU A 116 7.88 2.23 -7.79
C LEU A 116 7.71 0.70 -7.68
N VAL A 117 8.00 0.13 -6.52
CA VAL A 117 7.94 -1.33 -6.31
C VAL A 117 6.50 -1.84 -6.45
N TYR A 118 5.52 -1.16 -5.86
CA TYR A 118 4.12 -1.55 -5.97
C TYR A 118 3.60 -1.41 -7.41
N TYR A 119 4.03 -0.38 -8.15
CA TYR A 119 3.70 -0.26 -9.58
C TYR A 119 4.23 -1.46 -10.39
N LEU A 120 5.51 -1.80 -10.23
CA LEU A 120 6.12 -2.93 -10.93
C LEU A 120 5.46 -4.27 -10.55
N ALA A 121 5.18 -4.46 -9.25
CA ALA A 121 4.47 -5.63 -8.74
C ALA A 121 3.06 -5.75 -9.31
N TYR A 122 2.32 -4.63 -9.38
CA TYR A 122 0.98 -4.60 -9.98
C TYR A 122 1.03 -4.99 -11.46
N ARG A 123 2.00 -4.46 -12.22
CA ARG A 123 2.18 -4.80 -13.63
C ARG A 123 2.48 -6.28 -13.83
N ALA A 124 3.32 -6.87 -12.98
CA ALA A 124 3.62 -8.31 -13.02
C ALA A 124 2.38 -9.17 -12.77
N MET A 125 1.58 -8.82 -11.75
CA MET A 125 0.35 -9.55 -11.45
C MET A 125 -0.72 -9.34 -12.53
N HIS A 126 -0.78 -8.16 -13.15
CA HIS A 126 -1.68 -7.91 -14.28
C HIS A 126 -1.30 -8.77 -15.49
N ALA A 127 -0.02 -8.82 -15.86
CA ALA A 127 0.47 -9.65 -16.96
C ALA A 127 0.19 -11.14 -16.73
N HIS A 128 0.38 -11.63 -15.50
CA HIS A 128 0.05 -13.01 -15.13
C HIS A 128 -1.46 -13.32 -15.27
N ASN A 129 -2.33 -12.39 -14.89
CA ASN A 129 -3.77 -12.57 -15.05
C ASN A 129 -4.20 -12.62 -16.52
N MET A 130 -3.59 -11.80 -17.37
CA MET A 130 -3.86 -11.80 -18.82
C MET A 130 -3.43 -13.12 -19.48
N SER A 131 -2.23 -13.62 -19.15
CA SER A 131 -1.74 -14.89 -19.68
C SER A 131 -2.53 -16.12 -19.19
N SER A 132 -3.01 -16.07 -17.94
CA SER A 132 -3.84 -17.13 -17.37
C SER A 132 -5.29 -17.09 -17.89
N GLY A 133 -5.81 -15.89 -18.22
CA GLY A 133 -7.13 -15.71 -18.83
C GLY A 133 -7.21 -16.19 -20.29
N ALA A 134 -6.11 -16.12 -21.05
CA ALA A 134 -6.02 -16.61 -22.42
C ALA A 134 -6.03 -18.16 -22.55
N LYS A 135 -5.95 -18.89 -21.43
CA LYS A 135 -5.70 -20.35 -21.42
C LYS A 135 -6.91 -21.32 -21.48
N PRO A 136 -8.21 -20.93 -21.52
CA PRO A 136 -9.29 -21.90 -21.76
C PRO A 136 -9.85 -21.98 -23.19
N GLU A 137 -9.57 -21.04 -24.10
CA GLU A 137 -10.24 -21.05 -25.43
C GLU A 137 -9.58 -21.97 -26.46
N GLN A 138 -8.30 -22.29 -26.30
CA GLN A 138 -7.56 -23.07 -27.30
C GLN A 138 -7.87 -24.58 -27.28
N LYS A 139 -8.67 -25.06 -26.32
CA LYS A 139 -9.03 -26.49 -26.20
C LYS A 139 -10.39 -26.86 -26.80
N VAL A 140 -11.23 -25.87 -27.16
CA VAL A 140 -12.59 -26.14 -27.68
C VAL A 140 -12.63 -26.13 -29.22
N THR A 141 -11.73 -25.43 -29.88
CA THR A 141 -11.74 -25.31 -31.36
C THR A 141 -10.96 -26.41 -32.10
N ALA A 142 -10.29 -27.33 -31.39
CA ALA A 142 -9.51 -28.41 -32.02
C ALA A 142 -10.29 -29.74 -32.18
N LEU A 143 -11.62 -29.73 -31.95
CA LEU A 143 -12.48 -30.93 -32.02
C LEU A 143 -13.77 -30.73 -32.84
N SER A 144 -13.82 -29.76 -33.77
CA SER A 144 -14.94 -29.59 -34.72
C SER A 144 -14.53 -29.88 -36.15
#